data_AF-B9THQ3-F1
#
_entry.id   AF-B9THQ3-F1
#
_cell.length_a   1.000
_cell.length_b   1.000
_cell.length_c   1.000
_cell.angle_alpha   90.00
_cell.angle_beta   90.00
_cell.angle_gamma   90.00
#
_symmetry.space_group_name_H-M   'P 1'
#
loop_
_entity.id
_entity.type
_entity.pdbx_description
1 polymer ?
#
loop_
_entity_poly.entity_id
_entity_poly.type
_entity_poly.pdbx_seq_one_letter_code
_entity_poly.pdbx_strand_id
1 'polypeptide(L)'
;MAMTDSMVLITGDTHLGNNSTDFLPYFDPQYRPAYEEFLETAALAAKIQAQRLAAAANSKGGDAMSIMAAAPGHMLDMLVDRNEDGSVPYSREYITANQKLRRETLAKLGVDRFDESEFMTVLGEDDPELRLKMLEYDGTVGQVLFPQIGFLLSSVGPELLWAGIRAYNRFAAEFAGSHPERFAATFMVDLADIDKACEEARFAADNGMRGGAYVAGGRPHGLPAFCEPYYDRFFDTLEELNLPFNMHGAFGMTESGGWISGTGAATFNQVWIHYMNMTKGGPLMHFLSGGVLERHPKLKLVIAETGGLYWAKEVLDALDEIYDANDMRASISQRPMNMHMVKHFKDLPRKPSDYFRTNVYVQGHNALRDWKALNAVGIDNVI
;
A
#
# COMPACT_ATOMS: atom_id res chain seq x y z
N MET A 1 2.86 36.62 23.50
CA MET A 1 1.89 36.17 22.48
C MET A 1 2.31 34.76 22.11
N ALA A 2 1.55 33.74 22.49
CA ALA A 2 1.77 32.41 21.93
C ALA A 2 1.42 32.51 20.44
N MET A 3 2.37 32.24 19.56
CA MET A 3 2.04 32.06 18.14
C MET A 3 1.19 30.80 18.06
N THR A 4 -0.11 30.96 17.85
CA THR A 4 -0.98 29.85 17.44
C THR A 4 -0.77 29.69 15.95
N ASP A 5 0.39 29.14 15.57
CA ASP A 5 0.65 28.80 14.19
C ASP A 5 -0.45 27.81 13.76
N SER A 6 -1.27 28.24 12.81
CA SER A 6 -2.33 27.41 12.26
C SER A 6 -1.68 26.45 11.26
N MET A 7 -1.66 25.16 11.58
CA MET A 7 -1.15 24.12 10.70
C MET A 7 -2.26 23.60 9.80
N VAL A 8 -1.93 23.36 8.53
CA VAL A 8 -2.79 22.65 7.59
C VAL A 8 -2.27 21.23 7.51
N LEU A 9 -3.08 20.26 7.94
CA LEU A 9 -2.72 18.84 7.90
C LEU A 9 -3.43 18.15 6.74
N ILE A 10 -2.67 17.46 5.89
CA ILE A 10 -3.17 16.54 4.89
C ILE A 10 -2.60 15.17 5.26
N THR A 11 -3.43 14.15 5.38
CA THR A 11 -2.94 12.80 5.64
C THR A 11 -2.58 12.10 4.32
N GLY A 12 -1.35 11.61 4.23
CA GLY A 12 -0.81 10.97 3.04
C GLY A 12 -1.24 9.51 2.86
N ASP A 13 -1.89 8.90 3.86
CA ASP A 13 -2.33 7.50 3.80
C ASP A 13 -3.57 7.27 4.66
N THR A 14 -4.65 6.91 3.98
CA THR A 14 -5.88 6.41 4.58
C THR A 14 -6.51 5.41 3.62
N HIS A 15 -7.46 4.61 4.09
CA HIS A 15 -8.04 3.53 3.30
C HIS A 15 -9.52 3.76 2.96
N LEU A 16 -9.92 3.18 1.83
CA LEU A 16 -11.27 3.22 1.28
C LEU A 16 -11.70 1.83 0.79
N GLY A 17 -12.99 1.53 0.98
CA GLY A 17 -13.63 0.37 0.38
C GLY A 17 -13.25 -0.94 1.07
N ASN A 18 -13.50 -1.04 2.37
CA ASN A 18 -13.26 -2.25 3.16
C ASN A 18 -14.37 -3.29 3.00
N ASN A 19 -15.61 -2.84 2.79
CA ASN A 19 -16.74 -3.73 2.58
C ASN A 19 -16.86 -4.08 1.09
N SER A 20 -16.59 -5.35 0.76
CA SER A 20 -16.62 -5.85 -0.60
C SER A 20 -18.00 -5.79 -1.25
N THR A 21 -19.10 -5.72 -0.48
CA THR A 21 -20.45 -5.58 -1.06
C THR A 21 -20.67 -4.22 -1.72
N ASP A 22 -19.92 -3.20 -1.30
CA ASP A 22 -20.12 -1.81 -1.76
C ASP A 22 -19.75 -1.65 -3.24
N PHE A 23 -18.94 -2.56 -3.79
CA PHE A 23 -18.55 -2.53 -5.20
C PHE A 23 -19.58 -3.16 -6.13
N LEU A 24 -20.51 -3.98 -5.62
CA LEU A 24 -21.47 -4.72 -6.44
C LEU A 24 -22.27 -3.82 -7.42
N PRO A 25 -22.74 -2.61 -7.04
CA PRO A 25 -23.41 -1.70 -7.97
C PRO A 25 -22.54 -1.25 -9.16
N TYR A 26 -21.22 -1.23 -8.97
CA TYR A 26 -20.24 -0.69 -9.92
C TYR A 26 -19.74 -1.72 -10.94
N PHE A 27 -20.02 -3.01 -10.72
CA PHE A 27 -19.74 -4.07 -11.69
C PHE A 27 -20.66 -3.95 -12.91
N ASP A 28 -20.07 -4.18 -14.09
CA ASP A 28 -20.86 -4.39 -15.31
C ASP A 28 -21.78 -5.61 -15.12
N PRO A 29 -23.04 -5.58 -15.62
CA PRO A 29 -24.05 -6.59 -15.32
C PRO A 29 -23.61 -8.04 -15.57
N GLN A 30 -22.75 -8.27 -16.57
CA GLN A 30 -22.24 -9.59 -16.92
C GLN A 30 -21.34 -10.22 -15.84
N TYR A 31 -20.69 -9.40 -15.00
CA TYR A 31 -19.74 -9.86 -13.99
C TYR A 31 -20.36 -9.99 -12.58
N ARG A 32 -21.55 -9.42 -12.37
CA ARG A 32 -22.23 -9.43 -11.06
C ARG A 32 -22.48 -10.84 -10.52
N PRO A 33 -22.97 -11.83 -11.29
CA PRO A 33 -23.21 -13.17 -10.75
C PRO A 33 -21.93 -13.84 -10.24
N ALA A 34 -20.81 -13.68 -10.96
CA ALA A 34 -19.53 -14.22 -10.55
C ALA A 34 -18.97 -13.51 -9.30
N TYR A 35 -19.22 -12.20 -9.18
CA TYR A 35 -18.84 -11.45 -7.99
C TYR A 35 -19.70 -11.81 -6.77
N GLU A 36 -21.00 -12.02 -6.94
CA GLU A 36 -21.90 -12.50 -5.88
C GLU A 36 -21.45 -13.88 -5.36
N GLU A 37 -21.12 -14.80 -6.26
CA GLU A 37 -20.55 -16.11 -5.89
C GLU A 37 -19.23 -15.98 -5.13
N PHE A 38 -18.35 -15.05 -5.54
CA PHE A 38 -17.13 -14.72 -4.80
C PHE A 38 -17.44 -14.21 -3.39
N LEU A 39 -18.40 -13.29 -3.23
CA LEU A 39 -18.80 -12.76 -1.92
C LEU A 39 -19.36 -13.86 -1.01
N GLU A 40 -20.20 -14.75 -1.54
CA GLU A 40 -20.74 -15.91 -0.80
C GLU A 40 -19.62 -16.86 -0.36
N THR A 41 -18.68 -17.14 -1.26
CA THR A 41 -17.53 -18.01 -0.99
C THR A 41 -16.61 -17.41 0.06
N ALA A 42 -16.32 -16.11 -0.03
CA ALA A 42 -15.51 -15.39 0.94
C ALA A 42 -16.17 -15.37 2.32
N ALA A 43 -17.48 -15.11 2.40
CA ALA A 43 -18.25 -15.14 3.64
C ALA A 43 -18.26 -16.54 4.27
N LEU A 44 -18.43 -17.60 3.46
CA LEU A 44 -18.36 -18.98 3.93
C LEU A 44 -16.97 -19.32 4.46
N ALA A 45 -15.91 -18.95 3.75
CA ALA A 45 -14.53 -19.15 4.17
C ALA A 45 -14.25 -18.46 5.51
N ALA A 46 -14.66 -17.19 5.66
CA ALA A 46 -14.54 -16.44 6.90
C ALA A 46 -15.28 -17.13 8.07
N LYS A 47 -16.50 -17.63 7.83
CA LYS A 47 -17.29 -18.35 8.83
C LYS A 47 -16.62 -19.67 9.26
N ILE A 48 -16.16 -20.48 8.30
CA ILE A 48 -15.44 -21.72 8.59
C ILE A 48 -14.18 -21.43 9.41
N GLN A 49 -13.47 -20.35 9.06
CA GLN A 49 -12.26 -19.96 9.78
C GLN A 49 -12.55 -19.48 11.21
N ALA A 50 -13.57 -18.63 11.40
CA ALA A 50 -14.00 -18.21 12.73
C ALA A 50 -14.38 -19.40 13.63
N GLN A 51 -15.05 -20.41 13.06
CA GLN A 51 -15.38 -21.65 13.77
C GLN A 51 -14.13 -22.45 14.16
N ARG A 52 -13.12 -22.54 13.28
CA ARG A 52 -11.83 -23.17 13.58
C ARG A 52 -11.08 -22.45 14.69
N LEU A 53 -11.04 -21.11 14.64
CA LEU A 53 -10.41 -20.29 15.68
C LEU A 53 -11.10 -20.46 17.03
N ALA A 54 -12.44 -20.44 17.06
CA ALA A 54 -13.21 -20.65 18.28
C ALA A 54 -13.02 -22.07 18.87
N ALA A 55 -12.92 -23.08 18.00
CA ALA A 55 -12.62 -24.46 18.43
C ALA A 55 -11.20 -24.60 18.99
N ALA A 56 -10.21 -23.96 18.36
CA ALA A 56 -8.83 -23.94 18.81
C ALA A 56 -8.66 -23.22 20.16
N ALA A 57 -9.31 -22.05 20.32
CA ALA A 57 -9.28 -21.27 21.56
C ALA A 57 -9.90 -22.00 22.77
N ASN A 58 -10.86 -22.90 22.52
CA ASN A 58 -11.50 -23.72 23.55
C ASN A 58 -10.74 -25.01 23.89
N SER A 59 -9.70 -25.36 23.13
CA SER A 59 -8.86 -26.53 23.43
C SER A 59 -7.77 -26.16 24.44
N LYS A 60 -7.76 -26.82 25.61
CA LYS A 60 -6.67 -26.66 26.59
C LYS A 60 -5.38 -27.24 25.99
N GLY A 61 -4.54 -26.37 25.43
CA GLY A 61 -3.21 -26.72 24.91
C GLY A 61 -3.06 -26.75 23.39
N GLY A 62 -3.97 -26.12 22.62
CA GLY A 62 -3.84 -26.03 21.17
C GLY A 62 -2.65 -25.16 20.73
N ASP A 63 -1.70 -25.78 20.02
CA ASP A 63 -0.54 -25.11 19.42
C ASP A 63 -1.00 -24.10 18.35
N ALA A 64 -0.78 -22.81 18.66
CA ALA A 64 -1.13 -21.66 17.85
C ALA A 64 -0.50 -21.68 16.44
N MET A 65 0.50 -22.53 16.20
CA MET A 65 1.18 -22.69 14.91
C MET A 65 0.30 -23.27 13.80
N SER A 66 -0.69 -24.10 14.14
CA SER A 66 -1.59 -24.71 13.15
C SER A 66 -2.71 -23.77 12.67
N ILE A 67 -2.83 -22.60 13.30
CA ILE A 67 -3.89 -21.60 13.09
C ILE A 67 -3.57 -20.65 11.91
N MET A 68 -2.30 -20.58 11.49
CA MET A 68 -1.74 -19.46 10.72
C MET A 68 -1.65 -19.67 9.19
N ALA A 69 -1.96 -20.87 8.68
CA ALA A 69 -1.60 -21.25 7.30
C ALA A 69 -2.76 -21.25 6.27
N ALA A 70 -3.94 -20.70 6.59
CA ALA A 70 -5.07 -20.74 5.65
C ALA A 70 -6.06 -19.58 5.84
N ALA A 71 -5.79 -18.42 5.25
CA ALA A 71 -6.79 -17.36 5.04
C ALA A 71 -6.43 -16.49 3.81
N PRO A 72 -7.40 -16.14 2.95
CA PRO A 72 -7.39 -14.88 2.22
C PRO A 72 -8.02 -13.80 3.12
N GLY A 73 -7.19 -12.99 3.77
CA GLY A 73 -7.64 -11.95 4.71
C GLY A 73 -6.61 -11.64 5.79
N HIS A 74 -5.43 -11.19 5.38
CA HIS A 74 -4.23 -11.01 6.22
C HIS A 74 -4.28 -9.87 7.26
N MET A 75 -5.46 -9.32 7.56
CA MET A 75 -5.63 -8.47 8.75
C MET A 75 -5.88 -9.29 10.03
N LEU A 76 -6.46 -10.49 9.89
CA LEU A 76 -6.75 -11.36 11.03
C LEU A 76 -5.51 -12.07 11.60
N ASP A 77 -4.44 -12.22 10.82
CA ASP A 77 -3.19 -12.86 11.25
C ASP A 77 -2.39 -12.00 12.25
N MET A 78 -2.61 -10.68 12.25
CA MET A 78 -2.07 -9.78 13.28
C MET A 78 -2.82 -9.88 14.62
N LEU A 79 -3.99 -10.54 14.66
CA LEU A 79 -4.88 -10.54 15.83
C LEU A 79 -4.49 -11.56 16.90
N VAL A 80 -3.46 -12.39 16.71
CA VAL A 80 -3.24 -13.60 17.53
C VAL A 80 -1.93 -13.57 18.34
N ASP A 81 -1.06 -12.58 18.15
CA ASP A 81 0.24 -12.54 18.85
C ASP A 81 0.03 -12.11 20.31
N ARG A 82 0.07 -13.03 21.28
CA ARG A 82 -0.19 -12.66 22.69
C ARG A 82 0.83 -11.62 23.17
N ASN A 83 0.36 -10.60 23.90
CA ASN A 83 1.23 -9.72 24.69
C ASN A 83 2.12 -10.57 25.63
N GLU A 84 3.22 -10.00 26.13
CA GLU A 84 4.16 -10.70 27.02
C GLU A 84 3.49 -11.30 28.27
N ASP A 85 2.32 -10.79 28.67
CA ASP A 85 1.50 -11.27 29.78
C ASP A 85 0.50 -12.39 29.43
N GLY A 86 0.48 -12.83 28.16
CA GLY A 86 -0.42 -13.87 27.66
C GLY A 86 -1.79 -13.37 27.21
N SER A 87 -2.09 -12.07 27.25
CA SER A 87 -3.34 -11.50 26.71
C SER A 87 -3.30 -11.40 25.18
N VAL A 88 -4.44 -11.51 24.50
CA VAL A 88 -4.55 -11.36 23.04
C VAL A 88 -4.59 -9.86 22.69
N PRO A 89 -3.88 -9.34 21.66
CA PRO A 89 -3.81 -7.91 21.34
C PRO A 89 -5.19 -7.29 21.08
N TYR A 90 -6.10 -8.10 20.56
CA TYR A 90 -7.51 -7.77 20.38
C TYR A 90 -8.37 -8.55 21.38
N SER A 91 -8.13 -8.32 22.67
CA SER A 91 -8.95 -8.89 23.74
C SER A 91 -10.39 -8.39 23.65
N ARG A 92 -11.33 -9.09 24.31
CA ARG A 92 -12.72 -8.59 24.47
C ARG A 92 -12.74 -7.17 25.03
N GLU A 93 -11.77 -6.84 25.88
CA GLU A 93 -11.61 -5.51 26.46
C GLU A 93 -11.21 -4.47 25.41
N TYR A 94 -10.25 -4.80 24.52
CA TYR A 94 -9.86 -3.94 23.41
C TYR A 94 -11.03 -3.68 22.44
N ILE A 95 -11.77 -4.73 22.05
CA ILE A 95 -12.96 -4.59 21.19
C ILE A 95 -14.01 -3.72 21.88
N THR A 96 -14.26 -3.96 23.17
CA THR A 96 -15.23 -3.16 23.95
C THR A 96 -14.79 -1.70 24.07
N ALA A 97 -13.51 -1.45 24.32
CA ALA A 97 -12.94 -0.10 24.40
C ALA A 97 -13.03 0.64 23.07
N ASN A 98 -12.70 -0.01 21.96
CA ASN A 98 -12.86 0.56 20.62
C ASN A 98 -14.32 0.85 20.29
N GLN A 99 -15.24 -0.07 20.59
CA GLN A 99 -16.66 0.16 20.36
C GLN A 99 -17.23 1.28 21.24
N LYS A 100 -16.70 1.45 22.45
CA LYS A 100 -17.02 2.60 23.30
C LYS A 100 -16.50 3.91 22.67
N LEU A 101 -15.23 3.94 22.25
CA LEU A 101 -14.63 5.12 21.61
C LEU A 101 -15.38 5.53 20.34
N ARG A 102 -15.79 4.56 19.51
CA ARG A 102 -16.63 4.77 18.32
C ARG A 102 -17.95 5.44 18.66
N ARG A 103 -18.70 4.87 19.62
CA ARG A 103 -19.97 5.45 20.08
C ARG A 103 -19.80 6.88 20.55
N GLU A 104 -18.77 7.14 21.36
CA GLU A 104 -18.48 8.48 21.86
C GLU A 104 -18.12 9.46 20.74
N THR A 105 -17.38 9.00 19.72
CA THR A 105 -16.99 9.81 18.56
C THR A 105 -18.21 10.15 17.69
N LEU A 106 -19.03 9.16 17.36
CA LEU A 106 -20.26 9.36 16.59
C LEU A 106 -21.25 10.29 17.32
N ALA A 107 -21.38 10.13 18.63
CA ALA A 107 -22.19 11.03 19.46
C ALA A 107 -21.68 12.48 19.41
N LYS A 108 -20.36 12.71 19.46
CA LYS A 108 -19.76 14.05 19.31
C LYS A 108 -20.01 14.64 17.92
N LEU A 109 -20.06 13.80 16.89
CA LEU A 109 -20.35 14.20 15.51
C LEU A 109 -21.85 14.37 15.23
N GLY A 110 -22.72 14.09 16.21
CA GLY A 110 -24.18 14.13 16.03
C GLY A 110 -24.70 13.07 15.05
N VAL A 111 -24.02 11.92 14.97
CA VAL A 111 -24.36 10.81 14.07
C VAL A 111 -25.00 9.70 14.89
N ASP A 112 -26.29 9.46 14.66
CA ASP A 112 -27.07 8.37 15.30
C ASP A 112 -27.07 7.11 14.42
N ARG A 113 -25.87 6.61 14.11
CA ARG A 113 -25.63 5.37 13.37
C ARG A 113 -24.53 4.61 14.11
N PHE A 114 -24.87 3.49 14.72
CA PHE A 114 -23.89 2.60 15.34
C PHE A 114 -24.31 1.15 15.16
N ASP A 115 -23.49 0.40 14.43
CA ASP A 115 -23.64 -1.05 14.27
C ASP A 115 -22.56 -1.77 15.08
N GLU A 116 -22.96 -2.62 16.02
CA GLU A 116 -22.01 -3.40 16.83
C GLU A 116 -21.24 -4.45 16.01
N SER A 117 -21.76 -4.83 14.84
CA SER A 117 -21.11 -5.74 13.90
C SER A 117 -19.99 -5.07 13.09
N GLU A 118 -19.98 -3.74 13.01
CA GLU A 118 -18.94 -2.91 12.40
C GLU A 118 -17.73 -2.75 13.35
N PHE A 119 -17.13 -3.85 13.85
CA PHE A 119 -15.98 -3.77 14.76
C PHE A 119 -14.62 -3.62 14.06
N MET A 120 -14.56 -3.92 12.75
CA MET A 120 -13.37 -3.79 11.91
C MET A 120 -13.49 -2.74 10.79
N THR A 121 -14.70 -2.27 10.48
CA THR A 121 -14.94 -1.27 9.41
C THR A 121 -14.59 0.11 9.91
N VAL A 122 -13.67 0.85 9.27
CA VAL A 122 -13.32 2.20 9.71
C VAL A 122 -14.49 3.14 9.43
N LEU A 123 -14.83 4.00 10.39
CA LEU A 123 -15.96 4.92 10.23
C LEU A 123 -15.77 5.81 8.99
N GLY A 124 -16.82 5.88 8.15
CA GLY A 124 -16.82 6.68 6.92
C GLY A 124 -16.09 6.04 5.73
N GLU A 125 -15.78 4.74 5.76
CA GLU A 125 -15.23 4.04 4.57
C GLU A 125 -16.25 3.88 3.42
N ASP A 126 -17.54 3.90 3.74
CA ASP A 126 -18.68 3.77 2.82
C ASP A 126 -19.51 5.06 2.70
N ASP A 127 -19.29 6.01 3.61
CA ASP A 127 -20.05 7.25 3.74
C ASP A 127 -19.12 8.48 3.66
N PRO A 128 -19.10 9.19 2.52
CA PRO A 128 -18.21 10.34 2.33
C PRO A 128 -18.54 11.52 3.25
N GLU A 129 -19.80 11.70 3.66
CA GLU A 129 -20.21 12.77 4.57
C GLU A 129 -19.76 12.50 6.00
N LEU A 130 -19.87 11.24 6.44
CA LEU A 130 -19.29 10.82 7.71
C LEU A 130 -17.76 10.95 7.68
N ARG A 131 -17.12 10.57 6.56
CA ARG A 131 -15.67 10.72 6.38
C ARG A 131 -15.23 12.18 6.49
N LEU A 132 -16.00 13.10 5.90
CA LEU A 132 -15.72 14.54 5.99
C LEU A 132 -15.79 15.03 7.44
N LYS A 133 -16.82 14.65 8.20
CA LYS A 133 -16.96 14.99 9.62
C LYS A 133 -15.81 14.44 10.45
N MET A 134 -15.35 13.22 10.15
CA MET A 134 -14.18 12.63 10.79
C MET A 134 -12.92 13.45 10.52
N LEU A 135 -12.68 13.86 9.27
CA LEU A 135 -11.56 14.74 8.93
C LEU A 135 -11.62 16.08 9.69
N GLU A 136 -12.80 16.70 9.80
CA GLU A 136 -12.99 17.93 10.55
C GLU A 136 -12.72 17.74 12.05
N TYR A 137 -13.16 16.62 12.61
CA TYR A 137 -12.89 16.25 14.01
C TYR A 137 -11.41 16.01 14.27
N ASP A 138 -10.70 15.38 13.33
CA ASP A 138 -9.27 15.10 13.41
C ASP A 138 -8.40 16.33 13.06
N GLY A 139 -9.01 17.45 12.64
CA GLY A 139 -8.29 18.66 12.24
C GLY A 139 -7.52 18.53 10.92
N THR A 140 -7.94 17.60 10.06
CA THR A 140 -7.29 17.29 8.78
C THR A 140 -8.09 17.89 7.62
N VAL A 141 -7.42 18.61 6.72
CA VAL A 141 -8.09 19.29 5.60
C VAL A 141 -8.18 18.41 4.35
N GLY A 142 -7.46 17.31 4.27
CA GLY A 142 -7.55 16.41 3.13
C GLY A 142 -6.81 15.09 3.35
N GLN A 143 -7.09 14.12 2.49
CA GLN A 143 -6.51 12.79 2.60
C GLN A 143 -6.27 12.13 1.24
N VAL A 144 -5.26 11.28 1.18
CA VAL A 144 -5.09 10.30 0.10
C VAL A 144 -5.81 9.01 0.47
N LEU A 145 -6.62 8.47 -0.46
CA LEU A 145 -7.41 7.25 -0.24
C LEU A 145 -6.82 6.07 -1.02
N PHE A 146 -6.29 5.10 -0.29
CA PHE A 146 -5.79 3.81 -0.79
C PHE A 146 -6.85 2.70 -0.71
N PRO A 147 -6.80 1.67 -1.57
CA PRO A 147 -7.72 0.54 -1.49
C PRO A 147 -7.43 -0.33 -0.27
N GLN A 148 -8.47 -0.71 0.47
CA GLN A 148 -8.33 -1.74 1.52
C GLN A 148 -8.39 -3.17 0.93
N ILE A 149 -9.23 -3.37 -0.08
CA ILE A 149 -9.54 -4.69 -0.66
C ILE A 149 -8.62 -5.11 -1.81
N GLY A 150 -7.61 -4.32 -2.16
CA GLY A 150 -6.74 -4.61 -3.31
C GLY A 150 -6.14 -6.04 -3.25
N PHE A 151 -5.92 -6.56 -2.04
CA PHE A 151 -5.46 -7.93 -1.83
C PHE A 151 -6.52 -9.01 -2.10
N LEU A 152 -7.81 -8.73 -1.90
CA LEU A 152 -8.88 -9.72 -2.06
C LEU A 152 -9.13 -10.11 -3.52
N LEU A 153 -8.94 -9.18 -4.45
CA LEU A 153 -9.11 -9.46 -5.89
C LEU A 153 -7.97 -10.32 -6.45
N SER A 154 -6.84 -10.44 -5.77
CA SER A 154 -5.70 -11.23 -6.26
C SER A 154 -5.97 -12.75 -6.31
N SER A 155 -7.05 -13.22 -5.67
CA SER A 155 -7.43 -14.64 -5.61
C SER A 155 -8.47 -15.06 -6.66
N VAL A 156 -8.94 -14.14 -7.51
CA VAL A 156 -9.90 -14.46 -8.58
C VAL A 156 -9.22 -14.60 -9.94
N GLY A 157 -9.91 -15.21 -10.91
CA GLY A 157 -9.41 -15.30 -12.28
C GLY A 157 -9.22 -13.92 -12.94
N PRO A 158 -8.37 -13.82 -13.97
CA PRO A 158 -7.95 -12.53 -14.55
C PRO A 158 -9.10 -11.67 -15.06
N GLU A 159 -10.17 -12.29 -15.57
CA GLU A 159 -11.35 -11.55 -16.04
C GLU A 159 -12.10 -10.88 -14.89
N LEU A 160 -12.38 -11.62 -13.80
CA LEU A 160 -13.06 -11.08 -12.63
C LEU A 160 -12.18 -10.08 -11.86
N LEU A 161 -10.84 -10.25 -11.89
CA LEU A 161 -9.88 -9.30 -11.35
C LEU A 161 -10.01 -7.95 -12.05
N TRP A 162 -9.96 -7.91 -13.38
CA TRP A 162 -10.12 -6.66 -14.14
C TRP A 162 -11.50 -6.03 -13.95
N ALA A 163 -12.57 -6.84 -13.90
CA ALA A 163 -13.91 -6.35 -13.58
C ALA A 163 -13.96 -5.72 -12.18
N GLY A 164 -13.30 -6.32 -11.19
CA GLY A 164 -13.18 -5.80 -9.83
C GLY A 164 -12.36 -4.53 -9.74
N ILE A 165 -11.23 -4.44 -10.46
CA ILE A 165 -10.42 -3.22 -10.57
C ILE A 165 -11.28 -2.07 -11.11
N ARG A 166 -11.99 -2.28 -12.22
CA ARG A 166 -12.86 -1.26 -12.80
C ARG A 166 -14.00 -0.88 -11.84
N ALA A 167 -14.63 -1.85 -11.19
CA ALA A 167 -15.71 -1.60 -10.23
C ALA A 167 -15.22 -0.75 -9.04
N TYR A 168 -14.07 -1.11 -8.46
CA TYR A 168 -13.44 -0.32 -7.40
C TYR A 168 -13.08 1.09 -7.89
N ASN A 169 -12.46 1.23 -9.07
CA ASN A 169 -12.08 2.54 -9.59
C ASN A 169 -13.28 3.45 -9.81
N ARG A 170 -14.43 2.89 -10.26
CA ARG A 170 -15.70 3.64 -10.36
C ARG A 170 -16.23 4.06 -8.99
N PHE A 171 -16.20 3.16 -8.01
CA PHE A 171 -16.58 3.48 -6.63
C PHE A 171 -15.68 4.57 -6.02
N ALA A 172 -14.36 4.43 -6.15
CA ALA A 172 -13.40 5.38 -5.62
C ALA A 172 -13.52 6.75 -6.30
N ALA A 173 -13.80 6.78 -7.60
CA ALA A 173 -14.09 8.00 -8.34
C ALA A 173 -15.37 8.69 -7.83
N GLU A 174 -16.47 7.94 -7.65
CA GLU A 174 -17.72 8.48 -7.11
C GLU A 174 -17.53 9.01 -5.68
N PHE A 175 -16.86 8.24 -4.82
CA PHE A 175 -16.57 8.62 -3.45
C PHE A 175 -15.72 9.89 -3.38
N ALA A 176 -14.60 9.95 -4.10
CA ALA A 176 -13.74 11.14 -4.12
C ALA A 176 -14.42 12.35 -4.77
N GLY A 177 -15.27 12.11 -5.78
CA GLY A 177 -16.03 13.15 -6.47
C GLY A 177 -17.06 13.88 -5.61
N SER A 178 -17.43 13.32 -4.45
CA SER A 178 -18.31 13.99 -3.48
C SER A 178 -17.67 15.24 -2.84
N HIS A 179 -16.37 15.17 -2.55
CA HIS A 179 -15.56 16.24 -1.93
C HIS A 179 -14.16 16.27 -2.57
N PRO A 180 -14.04 16.65 -3.86
CA PRO A 180 -12.80 16.53 -4.64
C PRO A 180 -11.66 17.42 -4.13
N GLU A 181 -11.95 18.45 -3.34
CA GLU A 181 -10.98 19.28 -2.66
C GLU A 181 -10.44 18.66 -1.36
N ARG A 182 -11.10 17.61 -0.85
CA ARG A 182 -10.76 16.92 0.40
C ARG A 182 -10.17 15.53 0.15
N PHE A 183 -10.60 14.86 -0.91
CA PHE A 183 -10.32 13.44 -1.16
C PHE A 183 -9.48 13.24 -2.43
N ALA A 184 -8.25 12.75 -2.27
CA ALA A 184 -7.39 12.34 -3.37
C ALA A 184 -7.37 10.80 -3.47
N ALA A 185 -8.35 10.22 -4.17
CA ALA A 185 -8.38 8.77 -4.37
C ALA A 185 -7.28 8.28 -5.30
N THR A 186 -6.65 7.17 -4.90
CA THR A 186 -5.81 6.33 -5.76
C THR A 186 -6.71 5.39 -6.59
N PHE A 187 -6.18 4.86 -7.69
CA PHE A 187 -6.88 3.90 -8.54
C PHE A 187 -6.06 2.63 -8.67
N MET A 188 -6.75 1.48 -8.69
CA MET A 188 -6.10 0.19 -8.86
C MET A 188 -5.76 -0.07 -10.33
N VAL A 189 -4.64 -0.75 -10.55
CA VAL A 189 -4.26 -1.36 -11.83
C VAL A 189 -3.62 -2.72 -11.59
N ASP A 190 -3.62 -3.57 -12.63
CA ASP A 190 -2.76 -4.75 -12.70
C ASP A 190 -1.77 -4.58 -13.85
N LEU A 191 -0.49 -4.88 -13.60
CA LEU A 191 0.57 -4.68 -14.58
C LEU A 191 0.77 -5.86 -15.54
N ALA A 192 -0.05 -6.92 -15.46
CA ALA A 192 -0.04 -8.04 -16.40
C ALA A 192 -0.60 -7.65 -17.78
N ASP A 193 -1.40 -6.58 -17.84
CA ASP A 193 -1.90 -6.01 -19.09
C ASP A 193 -1.70 -4.49 -19.06
N ILE A 194 -0.61 -4.05 -19.69
CA ILE A 194 -0.20 -2.64 -19.73
C ILE A 194 -1.22 -1.77 -20.48
N ASP A 195 -1.92 -2.31 -21.49
CA ASP A 195 -2.95 -1.55 -22.21
C ASP A 195 -4.11 -1.21 -21.27
N LYS A 196 -4.64 -2.22 -20.57
CA LYS A 196 -5.71 -2.03 -19.58
C LYS A 196 -5.29 -1.14 -18.42
N ALA A 197 -4.06 -1.29 -17.92
CA ALA A 197 -3.53 -0.40 -16.89
C ALA A 197 -3.53 1.07 -17.34
N CYS A 198 -3.15 1.35 -18.60
CA CYS A 198 -3.20 2.69 -19.16
C CYS A 198 -4.65 3.20 -19.33
N GLU A 199 -5.59 2.32 -19.69
CA GLU A 199 -7.02 2.67 -19.78
C GLU A 199 -7.61 3.03 -18.41
N GLU A 200 -7.26 2.30 -17.35
CA GLU A 200 -7.65 2.65 -15.98
C GLU A 200 -7.03 3.99 -15.53
N ALA A 201 -5.76 4.25 -15.87
CA ALA A 201 -5.13 5.53 -15.55
C ALA A 201 -5.82 6.73 -16.22
N ARG A 202 -6.18 6.60 -17.51
CA ARG A 202 -6.94 7.62 -18.24
C ARG A 202 -8.33 7.80 -17.65
N PHE A 203 -9.04 6.72 -17.34
CA PHE A 203 -10.32 6.79 -16.66
C PHE A 203 -10.22 7.54 -15.31
N ALA A 204 -9.22 7.21 -14.50
CA ALA A 204 -8.99 7.85 -13.21
C ALA A 204 -8.77 9.37 -13.37
N ALA A 205 -7.92 9.76 -14.33
CA ALA A 205 -7.67 11.17 -14.64
C ALA A 205 -8.94 11.91 -15.10
N ASP A 206 -9.72 11.30 -16.00
CA ASP A 206 -10.97 11.85 -16.54
C ASP A 206 -12.04 12.01 -15.45
N ASN A 207 -11.98 11.21 -14.39
CA ASN A 207 -12.89 11.27 -13.24
C ASN A 207 -12.29 12.00 -12.03
N GLY A 208 -11.21 12.78 -12.24
CA GLY A 208 -10.68 13.68 -11.21
C GLY A 208 -9.89 12.99 -10.09
N MET A 209 -9.57 11.70 -10.22
CA MET A 209 -8.73 11.01 -9.26
C MET A 209 -7.29 11.51 -9.37
N ARG A 210 -6.65 11.81 -8.24
CA ARG A 210 -5.31 12.43 -8.15
C ARG A 210 -4.32 11.65 -7.30
N GLY A 211 -4.79 10.65 -6.54
CA GLY A 211 -3.96 9.88 -5.62
C GLY A 211 -2.97 8.94 -6.31
N GLY A 212 -3.14 8.70 -7.61
CA GLY A 212 -2.20 7.94 -8.44
C GLY A 212 -2.49 6.45 -8.52
N ALA A 213 -1.65 5.76 -9.28
CA ALA A 213 -1.78 4.33 -9.54
C ALA A 213 -1.39 3.52 -8.31
N TYR A 214 -2.21 2.56 -7.92
CA TYR A 214 -1.95 1.57 -6.89
C TYR A 214 -1.89 0.18 -7.53
N VAL A 215 -0.84 -0.58 -7.23
CA VAL A 215 -0.68 -1.96 -7.71
C VAL A 215 -0.72 -2.90 -6.52
N ALA A 216 -1.77 -3.71 -6.42
CA ALA A 216 -1.92 -4.67 -5.33
C ALA A 216 -0.78 -5.70 -5.34
N GLY A 217 -0.04 -5.82 -4.24
CA GLY A 217 1.05 -6.79 -4.09
C GLY A 217 2.32 -6.50 -4.92
N GLY A 218 2.31 -5.50 -5.80
CA GLY A 218 3.43 -5.11 -6.65
C GLY A 218 3.44 -5.83 -8.00
N ARG A 219 4.64 -6.14 -8.53
CA ARG A 219 4.79 -6.78 -9.83
C ARG A 219 4.16 -8.19 -9.85
N PRO A 220 3.27 -8.50 -10.81
CA PRO A 220 2.78 -9.86 -10.98
C PRO A 220 3.90 -10.88 -11.23
N HIS A 221 3.72 -12.10 -10.73
CA HIS A 221 4.69 -13.19 -10.89
C HIS A 221 4.98 -13.49 -12.37
N GLY A 222 6.25 -13.69 -12.70
CA GLY A 222 6.68 -14.08 -14.05
C GLY A 222 6.83 -12.91 -15.04
N LEU A 223 6.47 -11.69 -14.66
CA LEU A 223 6.72 -10.50 -15.47
C LEU A 223 8.17 -10.00 -15.33
N PRO A 224 8.71 -9.23 -16.29
CA PRO A 224 10.07 -8.67 -16.21
C PRO A 224 10.25 -7.69 -15.04
N ALA A 225 11.49 -7.41 -14.62
CA ALA A 225 11.74 -6.40 -13.58
C ALA A 225 11.28 -4.99 -14.03
N PHE A 226 10.93 -4.11 -13.09
CA PHE A 226 10.43 -2.76 -13.39
C PHE A 226 11.38 -1.89 -14.23
N CYS A 227 12.67 -2.22 -14.28
CA CYS A 227 13.66 -1.53 -15.10
C CYS A 227 13.59 -1.89 -16.59
N GLU A 228 12.88 -2.95 -16.96
CA GLU A 228 12.70 -3.39 -18.33
C GLU A 228 11.68 -2.52 -19.10
N PRO A 229 11.83 -2.37 -20.43
CA PRO A 229 10.96 -1.50 -21.24
C PRO A 229 9.47 -1.87 -21.25
N TYR A 230 9.10 -3.06 -20.77
CA TYR A 230 7.72 -3.54 -20.72
C TYR A 230 6.76 -2.54 -20.04
N TYR A 231 7.24 -1.83 -19.01
CA TYR A 231 6.43 -0.88 -18.24
C TYR A 231 6.49 0.56 -18.74
N ASP A 232 7.39 0.88 -19.68
CA ASP A 232 7.68 2.27 -20.07
C ASP A 232 6.41 2.99 -20.56
N ARG A 233 5.56 2.33 -21.36
CA ARG A 233 4.29 2.93 -21.84
C ARG A 233 3.32 3.29 -20.71
N PHE A 234 3.31 2.51 -19.63
CA PHE A 234 2.48 2.82 -18.47
C PHE A 234 3.04 4.02 -17.72
N PHE A 235 4.35 4.08 -17.53
CA PHE A 235 5.01 5.23 -16.90
C PHE A 235 4.87 6.51 -17.72
N ASP A 236 5.03 6.45 -19.05
CA ASP A 236 4.73 7.56 -19.97
C ASP A 236 3.30 8.07 -19.76
N THR A 237 2.32 7.15 -19.68
CA THR A 237 0.92 7.50 -19.45
C THR A 237 0.72 8.20 -18.11
N LEU A 238 1.38 7.75 -17.04
CA LEU A 238 1.31 8.42 -15.73
C LEU A 238 1.96 9.81 -15.76
N GLU A 239 3.08 10.00 -16.47
CA GLU A 239 3.70 11.31 -16.66
C GLU A 239 2.80 12.27 -17.44
N GLU A 240 2.21 11.81 -18.54
CA GLU A 240 1.28 12.59 -19.37
C GLU A 240 0.08 13.08 -18.56
N LEU A 241 -0.43 12.23 -17.67
CA LEU A 241 -1.57 12.52 -16.81
C LEU A 241 -1.19 13.23 -15.50
N ASN A 242 0.10 13.41 -15.22
CA ASN A 242 0.63 13.94 -13.97
C ASN A 242 0.09 13.18 -12.73
N LEU A 243 0.10 11.86 -12.79
CA LEU A 243 -0.35 10.95 -11.73
C LEU A 243 0.85 10.22 -11.11
N PRO A 244 0.93 10.11 -9.77
CA PRO A 244 2.01 9.36 -9.15
C PRO A 244 1.81 7.85 -9.27
N PHE A 245 2.91 7.11 -9.13
CA PHE A 245 2.92 5.65 -8.99
C PHE A 245 3.18 5.28 -7.52
N ASN A 246 2.26 4.56 -6.89
CA ASN A 246 2.33 4.23 -5.47
C ASN A 246 2.91 2.84 -5.24
N MET A 247 3.89 2.77 -4.34
CA MET A 247 4.39 1.56 -3.68
C MET A 247 3.90 1.57 -2.23
N HIS A 248 2.69 1.08 -2.02
CA HIS A 248 2.03 1.04 -0.71
C HIS A 248 2.44 -0.22 0.09
N GLY A 249 2.01 -0.34 1.34
CA GLY A 249 2.24 -1.51 2.20
C GLY A 249 2.07 -2.83 1.45
N ALA A 250 2.95 -3.79 1.73
CA ALA A 250 3.01 -5.10 1.07
C ALA A 250 3.30 -5.09 -0.45
N PHE A 251 3.65 -3.95 -1.05
CA PHE A 251 4.17 -3.90 -2.43
C PHE A 251 5.52 -4.63 -2.52
N GLY A 252 5.65 -5.54 -3.49
CA GLY A 252 6.87 -6.36 -3.69
C GLY A 252 6.84 -7.73 -2.99
N MET A 253 5.75 -8.06 -2.27
CA MET A 253 5.62 -9.37 -1.60
C MET A 253 5.59 -10.57 -2.54
N THR A 254 5.11 -10.37 -3.77
CA THR A 254 5.16 -11.40 -4.84
C THR A 254 6.59 -11.74 -5.22
N GLU A 255 7.53 -10.80 -5.10
CA GLU A 255 8.92 -11.00 -5.49
C GLU A 255 9.75 -11.70 -4.42
N SER A 256 9.31 -11.61 -3.16
CA SER A 256 10.14 -11.86 -2.00
C SER A 256 9.90 -13.24 -1.34
N GLY A 257 8.97 -14.05 -1.83
CA GLY A 257 8.76 -15.42 -1.36
C GLY A 257 7.64 -15.61 -0.33
N GLY A 258 6.74 -14.63 -0.20
CA GLY A 258 5.49 -14.75 0.55
C GLY A 258 5.61 -14.60 2.07
N TRP A 259 4.49 -14.84 2.76
CA TRP A 259 4.38 -14.73 4.20
C TRP A 259 5.11 -15.87 4.91
N ILE A 260 5.83 -15.54 5.98
CA ILE A 260 6.31 -16.57 6.91
C ILE A 260 5.18 -16.90 7.89
N SER A 261 4.98 -18.19 8.13
CA SER A 261 4.14 -18.68 9.22
C SER A 261 5.01 -19.18 10.36
N GLY A 262 4.58 -18.94 11.60
CA GLY A 262 5.21 -19.53 12.78
C GLY A 262 5.36 -18.59 13.97
N THR A 263 6.09 -19.01 15.01
CA THR A 263 6.37 -18.18 16.18
C THR A 263 7.10 -16.91 15.76
N GLY A 264 6.54 -15.75 16.10
CA GLY A 264 7.09 -14.44 15.72
C GLY A 264 6.83 -14.04 14.26
N ALA A 265 6.02 -14.80 13.51
CA ALA A 265 5.70 -14.49 12.11
C ALA A 265 5.06 -13.12 11.95
N ALA A 266 4.13 -12.70 12.82
CA ALA A 266 3.53 -11.37 12.72
C ALA A 266 4.61 -10.27 12.79
N THR A 267 5.50 -10.34 13.77
CA THR A 267 6.64 -9.41 13.88
C THR A 267 7.55 -9.47 12.65
N PHE A 268 7.89 -10.67 12.19
CA PHE A 268 8.78 -10.86 11.05
C PHE A 268 8.17 -10.30 9.76
N ASN A 269 6.89 -10.57 9.51
CA ASN A 269 6.19 -10.10 8.33
C ASN A 269 5.98 -8.58 8.38
N GLN A 270 5.82 -7.97 9.56
CA GLN A 270 5.83 -6.50 9.72
C GLN A 270 7.18 -5.89 9.32
N VAL A 271 8.28 -6.46 9.80
CA VAL A 271 9.63 -6.06 9.33
C VAL A 271 9.77 -6.28 7.82
N TRP A 272 9.17 -7.35 7.29
CA TRP A 272 9.23 -7.62 5.87
C TRP A 272 8.52 -6.56 5.04
N ILE A 273 7.28 -6.24 5.40
CA ILE A 273 6.44 -5.24 4.75
C ILE A 273 7.09 -3.86 4.80
N HIS A 274 7.58 -3.46 5.97
CA HIS A 274 8.07 -2.10 6.19
C HIS A 274 9.57 -1.92 5.88
N TYR A 275 10.32 -2.96 5.55
CA TYR A 275 11.78 -2.81 5.35
C TYR A 275 12.32 -3.70 4.24
N MET A 276 12.09 -5.01 4.30
CA MET A 276 12.72 -5.93 3.34
C MET A 276 12.23 -5.73 1.91
N ASN A 277 10.93 -5.50 1.71
CA ASN A 277 10.37 -5.31 0.38
C ASN A 277 10.94 -4.11 -0.38
N MET A 278 11.32 -3.04 0.32
CA MET A 278 11.77 -1.79 -0.33
C MET A 278 13.30 -1.69 -0.45
N THR A 279 14.05 -2.48 0.33
CA THR A 279 15.51 -2.33 0.44
C THR A 279 16.30 -3.34 -0.39
N LYS A 280 16.21 -4.65 -0.08
CA LYS A 280 17.11 -5.67 -0.64
C LYS A 280 16.57 -6.28 -1.93
N GLY A 281 16.99 -5.73 -3.07
CA GLY A 281 16.51 -6.17 -4.39
C GLY A 281 15.04 -5.83 -4.64
N GLY A 282 14.50 -4.92 -3.82
CA GLY A 282 13.14 -4.43 -3.92
C GLY A 282 12.93 -3.55 -5.16
N PRO A 283 11.66 -3.30 -5.52
CA PRO A 283 11.30 -2.60 -6.74
C PRO A 283 11.90 -1.19 -6.82
N LEU A 284 12.09 -0.48 -5.70
CA LEU A 284 12.74 0.84 -5.67
C LEU A 284 14.12 0.84 -6.35
N MET A 285 14.89 -0.23 -6.19
CA MET A 285 16.21 -0.36 -6.80
C MET A 285 16.12 -0.36 -8.33
N HIS A 286 15.07 -0.98 -8.90
CA HIS A 286 14.81 -0.96 -10.33
C HIS A 286 14.59 0.47 -10.84
N PHE A 287 13.88 1.30 -10.07
CA PHE A 287 13.61 2.68 -10.46
C PHE A 287 14.83 3.58 -10.35
N LEU A 288 15.58 3.49 -9.25
CA LEU A 288 16.74 4.33 -8.98
C LEU A 288 17.98 3.94 -9.80
N SER A 289 18.20 2.63 -9.97
CA SER A 289 19.43 2.09 -10.57
C SER A 289 19.24 1.51 -11.97
N GLY A 290 18.01 1.13 -12.33
CA GLY A 290 17.68 0.56 -13.65
C GLY A 290 17.34 1.61 -14.71
N GLY A 291 17.52 2.90 -14.40
CA GLY A 291 17.31 4.00 -15.33
C GLY A 291 15.86 4.32 -15.68
N VAL A 292 14.88 3.81 -14.92
CA VAL A 292 13.46 4.13 -15.13
C VAL A 292 13.26 5.64 -14.95
N LEU A 293 13.74 6.22 -13.85
CA LEU A 293 13.57 7.66 -13.57
C LEU A 293 14.44 8.57 -14.45
N GLU A 294 15.36 8.00 -15.25
CA GLU A 294 16.06 8.73 -16.30
C GLU A 294 15.26 8.74 -17.60
N ARG A 295 14.61 7.63 -17.95
CA ARG A 295 13.68 7.57 -19.09
C ARG A 295 12.39 8.35 -18.82
N HIS A 296 11.95 8.36 -17.56
CA HIS A 296 10.71 8.96 -17.06
C HIS A 296 11.01 10.00 -15.96
N PRO A 297 11.57 11.17 -16.32
CA PRO A 297 12.09 12.15 -15.37
C PRO A 297 11.03 12.93 -14.59
N LYS A 298 9.77 12.93 -15.03
CA LYS A 298 8.61 13.56 -14.36
C LYS A 298 7.83 12.57 -13.49
N LEU A 299 8.00 11.26 -13.69
CA LEU A 299 7.32 10.23 -12.92
C LEU A 299 7.60 10.42 -11.43
N LYS A 300 6.53 10.48 -10.63
CA LYS A 300 6.63 10.58 -9.18
C LYS A 300 6.30 9.24 -8.54
N LEU A 301 7.18 8.77 -7.68
CA LEU A 301 6.98 7.57 -6.88
C LEU A 301 6.58 7.98 -5.47
N VAL A 302 5.49 7.42 -4.97
CA VAL A 302 5.05 7.60 -3.59
C VAL A 302 5.17 6.27 -2.89
N ILE A 303 5.91 6.24 -1.79
CA ILE A 303 6.12 5.06 -0.98
C ILE A 303 5.38 5.28 0.34
N ALA A 304 4.19 4.68 0.44
CA ALA A 304 3.29 4.81 1.59
C ALA A 304 3.34 3.56 2.46
N GLU A 305 3.09 3.71 3.76
CA GLU A 305 3.03 2.62 4.74
C GLU A 305 4.28 1.72 4.88
N THR A 306 5.46 2.09 4.36
CA THR A 306 6.69 1.27 4.49
C THR A 306 7.78 1.92 5.33
N GLY A 307 7.45 2.94 6.13
CA GLY A 307 8.39 3.53 7.09
C GLY A 307 9.69 4.03 6.44
N GLY A 308 9.61 4.69 5.28
CA GLY A 308 10.77 5.04 4.45
C GLY A 308 11.91 5.75 5.18
N LEU A 309 11.59 6.51 6.23
CA LEU A 309 12.58 7.18 7.08
C LEU A 309 13.51 6.22 7.83
N TYR A 310 13.13 4.96 8.05
CA TYR A 310 13.93 3.97 8.77
C TYR A 310 15.06 3.36 7.93
N TRP A 311 14.99 3.49 6.61
CA TRP A 311 15.84 2.69 5.71
C TRP A 311 16.36 3.42 4.48
N ALA A 312 15.70 4.51 4.07
CA ALA A 312 16.05 5.21 2.86
C ALA A 312 17.51 5.69 2.89
N LYS A 313 17.99 6.17 4.05
CA LYS A 313 19.38 6.60 4.18
C LYS A 313 20.36 5.47 3.87
N GLU A 314 20.22 4.34 4.54
CA GLU A 314 21.14 3.21 4.40
C GLU A 314 21.15 2.66 2.97
N VAL A 315 19.98 2.60 2.33
CA VAL A 315 19.85 2.16 0.93
C VAL A 315 20.51 3.15 -0.03
N LEU A 316 20.25 4.45 0.14
CA LEU A 316 20.81 5.49 -0.73
C LEU A 316 22.33 5.59 -0.58
N ASP A 317 22.87 5.52 0.63
CA ASP A 317 24.32 5.49 0.87
C ASP A 317 24.96 4.30 0.15
N ALA A 318 24.37 3.10 0.27
CA ALA A 318 24.89 1.89 -0.36
C ALA A 318 24.82 1.96 -1.90
N LEU A 319 23.73 2.49 -2.44
CA LEU A 319 23.55 2.70 -3.87
C LEU A 319 24.56 3.70 -4.46
N ASP A 320 24.75 4.83 -3.78
CA ASP A 320 25.71 5.85 -4.19
C ASP A 320 27.16 5.35 -4.06
N GLU A 321 27.49 4.57 -3.02
CA GLU A 321 28.80 3.93 -2.88
C GLU A 321 29.07 2.95 -4.04
N ILE A 322 28.08 2.14 -4.42
CA ILE A 322 28.18 1.23 -5.57
C ILE A 322 28.32 2.02 -6.88
N TYR A 323 27.59 3.12 -7.04
CA TYR A 323 27.69 4.02 -8.19
C TYR A 323 29.13 4.58 -8.31
N ASP A 324 29.67 5.15 -7.22
CA ASP A 324 31.02 5.73 -7.18
C ASP A 324 32.11 4.66 -7.38
N ALA A 325 31.94 3.47 -6.77
CA ALA A 325 32.86 2.35 -6.92
C ALA A 325 32.85 1.75 -8.34
N ASN A 326 31.71 1.76 -9.03
CA ASN A 326 31.62 1.36 -10.44
C ASN A 326 32.34 2.35 -11.36
N ASP A 327 32.35 3.65 -11.02
CA ASP A 327 33.17 4.62 -11.74
C ASP A 327 34.67 4.34 -11.56
N MET A 328 35.10 4.00 -10.34
CA MET A 328 36.48 3.56 -10.06
C MET A 328 36.85 2.22 -10.74
N ARG A 329 35.95 1.24 -10.80
CA ARG A 329 36.25 -0.07 -11.43
C ARG A 329 36.41 0.02 -12.94
N ALA A 330 35.73 0.95 -13.59
CA ALA A 330 35.93 1.20 -15.01
C ALA A 330 37.33 1.76 -15.33
N SER A 331 38.00 2.42 -14.38
CA SER A 331 39.41 2.82 -14.51
C SER A 331 40.39 1.63 -14.30
N ILE A 332 39.90 0.50 -13.79
CA ILE A 332 40.68 -0.72 -13.47
C ILE A 332 40.47 -1.83 -14.54
N SER A 333 39.81 -1.52 -15.65
CA SER A 333 39.40 -2.43 -16.74
C SER A 333 40.52 -3.17 -17.53
N GLN A 334 41.75 -3.24 -17.02
CA GLN A 334 42.86 -4.04 -17.59
C GLN A 334 43.04 -5.44 -16.96
N ARG A 335 42.09 -5.98 -16.18
CA ARG A 335 42.21 -7.36 -15.64
C ARG A 335 41.38 -8.38 -16.43
N PRO A 336 41.88 -9.62 -16.65
CA PRO A 336 41.29 -10.57 -17.63
C PRO A 336 40.07 -11.35 -17.12
N MET A 337 39.65 -11.13 -15.88
CA MET A 337 38.49 -11.77 -15.26
C MET A 337 37.31 -10.79 -15.25
N ASN A 338 36.92 -10.30 -16.43
CA ASN A 338 35.83 -9.34 -16.55
C ASN A 338 34.49 -10.06 -16.44
N MET A 339 33.94 -9.99 -15.23
CA MET A 339 32.54 -10.20 -14.92
C MET A 339 31.66 -9.52 -15.99
N HIS A 340 30.97 -10.31 -16.81
CA HIS A 340 29.83 -9.87 -17.63
C HIS A 340 28.64 -9.34 -16.79
N MET A 341 28.85 -9.09 -15.49
CA MET A 341 27.88 -8.61 -14.51
C MET A 341 27.86 -7.08 -14.36
N VAL A 342 28.65 -6.35 -15.17
CA VAL A 342 28.77 -4.88 -15.07
C VAL A 342 28.38 -4.21 -16.39
N LYS A 343 27.16 -4.49 -16.83
CA LYS A 343 26.40 -3.49 -17.59
C LYS A 343 25.39 -2.90 -16.60
N HIS A 344 25.19 -1.57 -16.59
CA HIS A 344 24.01 -0.87 -16.04
C HIS A 344 24.11 0.06 -14.80
N PHE A 345 25.28 0.53 -14.36
CA PHE A 345 25.34 1.76 -13.53
C PHE A 345 26.00 2.95 -14.25
N LYS A 346 26.92 2.68 -15.18
CA LYS A 346 27.77 3.72 -15.81
C LYS A 346 27.09 4.58 -16.88
N ASP A 347 25.86 4.24 -17.26
CA ASP A 347 25.07 5.00 -18.25
C ASP A 347 24.11 6.00 -17.57
N LEU A 348 23.98 5.97 -16.24
CA LEU A 348 23.13 6.92 -15.53
C LEU A 348 23.90 8.23 -15.27
N PRO A 349 23.38 9.38 -15.74
CA PRO A 349 24.06 10.67 -15.61
C PRO A 349 24.08 11.24 -14.17
N ARG A 350 23.31 10.64 -13.25
CA ARG A 350 23.11 11.12 -11.87
C ARG A 350 23.23 9.97 -10.88
N LYS A 351 23.51 10.29 -9.61
CA LYS A 351 23.52 9.30 -8.55
C LYS A 351 22.09 8.83 -8.24
N PRO A 352 21.90 7.58 -7.78
CA PRO A 352 20.61 7.11 -7.27
C PRO A 352 19.95 8.06 -6.26
N SER A 353 20.72 8.66 -5.35
CA SER A 353 20.17 9.64 -4.39
C SER A 353 19.64 10.93 -5.04
N ASP A 354 20.15 11.32 -6.21
CA ASP A 354 19.65 12.49 -6.92
C ASP A 354 18.29 12.22 -7.56
N TYR A 355 18.10 11.03 -8.16
CA TYR A 355 16.78 10.60 -8.64
C TYR A 355 15.78 10.49 -7.50
N PHE A 356 16.21 9.96 -6.35
CA PHE A 356 15.37 9.87 -5.16
C PHE A 356 14.86 11.26 -4.77
N ARG A 357 15.76 12.25 -4.63
CA ARG A 357 15.40 13.63 -4.27
C ARG A 357 14.43 14.27 -5.25
N THR A 358 14.52 13.97 -6.55
CA THR A 358 13.67 14.62 -7.56
C THR A 358 12.35 13.90 -7.81
N ASN A 359 12.25 12.60 -7.53
CA ASN A 359 11.15 11.77 -8.00
C ASN A 359 10.45 10.95 -6.92
N VAL A 360 11.05 10.74 -5.74
CA VAL A 360 10.54 9.80 -4.73
C VAL A 360 10.07 10.55 -3.50
N TYR A 361 8.90 10.17 -3.01
CA TYR A 361 8.33 10.66 -1.75
C TYR A 361 8.05 9.47 -0.83
N VAL A 362 8.37 9.58 0.45
CA VAL A 362 8.20 8.51 1.44
C VAL A 362 7.35 8.99 2.60
N GLN A 363 6.45 8.13 3.07
CA GLN A 363 5.68 8.42 4.27
C GLN A 363 6.46 8.07 5.54
N GLY A 364 6.40 8.95 6.54
CA GLY A 364 6.92 8.68 7.88
C GLY A 364 5.89 7.97 8.77
N HIS A 365 6.27 6.84 9.40
CA HIS A 365 5.36 6.12 10.31
C HIS A 365 5.41 6.68 11.75
N ASN A 366 6.52 7.33 12.16
CA ASN A 366 6.69 7.96 13.48
C ASN A 366 7.69 9.14 13.45
N ALA A 367 7.28 10.29 12.90
CA ALA A 367 8.14 11.47 12.73
C ALA A 367 8.91 11.93 13.99
N LEU A 368 8.41 11.65 15.20
CA LEU A 368 9.07 12.00 16.47
C LEU A 368 10.40 11.25 16.72
N ARG A 369 10.62 10.08 16.12
CA ARG A 369 11.88 9.32 16.27
C ARG A 369 12.90 9.60 15.16
N ASP A 370 12.46 10.18 14.05
CA ASP A 370 13.18 10.05 12.77
C ASP A 370 13.75 11.37 12.22
N TRP A 371 13.76 12.45 13.01
CA TRP A 371 14.26 13.75 12.55
C TRP A 371 15.71 13.70 12.02
N LYS A 372 16.52 12.76 12.53
CA LYS A 372 17.91 12.55 12.06
C LYS A 372 17.99 11.97 10.64
N ALA A 373 16.97 11.23 10.20
CA ALA A 373 16.88 10.67 8.86
C ALA A 373 16.38 11.69 7.82
N LEU A 374 15.69 12.76 8.25
CA LEU A 374 15.14 13.79 7.36
C LEU A 374 16.20 14.45 6.47
N ASN A 375 17.41 14.66 6.97
CA ASN A 375 18.49 15.26 6.17
C ASN A 375 18.95 14.36 5.02
N ALA A 376 18.87 13.04 5.19
CA ALA A 376 19.27 12.09 4.15
C ALA A 376 18.21 11.95 3.06
N VAL A 377 16.94 11.94 3.47
CA VAL A 377 15.77 11.79 2.60
C VAL A 377 15.43 13.09 1.88
N GLY A 378 15.65 14.24 2.54
CA GLY A 378 15.16 15.55 2.10
C GLY A 378 13.77 15.81 2.67
N ILE A 379 13.56 16.93 3.35
CA ILE A 379 12.28 17.23 4.01
C ILE A 379 11.13 17.36 3.01
N ASP A 380 11.41 17.83 1.80
CA ASP A 380 10.44 17.96 0.72
C ASP A 380 10.01 16.61 0.13
N ASN A 381 10.72 15.53 0.46
CA ASN A 381 10.44 14.17 0.02
C ASN A 381 9.71 13.34 1.08
N VAL A 382 9.32 13.95 2.20
CA VAL A 382 8.61 13.27 3.30
C VAL A 382 7.15 13.72 3.32
N ILE A 383 6.25 12.74 3.34
CA ILE A 383 4.80 12.93 3.44
C ILE A 383 4.31 12.52 4.83
#